data_AF-A0A368QIU6-F1
#
_entry.id   AF-A0A368QIU6-F1
#
_cell.length_a   1.000
_cell.length_b   1.000
_cell.length_c   1.000
_cell.angle_alpha   90.00
_cell.angle_beta   90.00
_cell.angle_gamma   90.00
#
_symmetry.space_group_name_H-M   'P 1'
#
loop_
_entity.id
_entity.type
_entity.pdbx_description
1 polymer ?
#
loop_
_entity_poly.entity_id
_entity_poly.type
_entity_poly.pdbx_seq_one_letter_code
_entity_poly.pdbx_strand_id
1 'polypeptide(L)'
;MVANDAIVAEAGKQATSSSGSGQLQSFAWMFGSSAGALGNLLGGIALSYFSPRIMFLFFAILLTLQFFTTVTIPESSLKLPKANTNLSALTSIRKQVKELSCALCMPEMFRSIIWFTLSYTVIPFLLGTMFFYQTEVLRLDSSVIGLSKVFGQVALLAWSMSYNKYFKTMSARKVLSVLQFALALVMLSDVLFVQGIYRKIGIPDSIYTIVFSGLFEGLMFFKVLPFSVHIAKLCPAGCEGSVMAFVMSALALATIISGYFGVALAAFMGVSGDDFSALPACLLIEAACTMLPLCCSSLIKERREKVKKEE
;
A
#
# COMPACT_ATOMS: atom_id res chain seq x y z
N MET A 1 4.39 -2.08 -10.52
CA MET A 1 4.03 -1.12 -9.46
C MET A 1 5.13 -0.08 -9.29
N VAL A 2 6.30 -0.43 -8.73
CA VAL A 2 7.43 0.49 -8.47
C VAL A 2 7.78 1.45 -9.62
N ALA A 3 7.97 0.92 -10.84
CA ALA A 3 8.30 1.75 -12.00
C ALA A 3 7.18 2.71 -12.39
N ASN A 4 5.91 2.29 -12.28
CA ASN A 4 4.77 3.14 -12.57
C ASN A 4 4.64 4.28 -11.55
N ASP A 5 4.80 3.99 -10.26
CA ASP A 5 4.77 5.01 -9.20
C ASP A 5 5.90 6.04 -9.35
N ALA A 6 7.09 5.58 -9.76
CA ALA A 6 8.22 6.45 -10.08
C ALA A 6 7.92 7.36 -11.29
N ILE A 7 7.38 6.80 -12.38
CA ILE A 7 7.00 7.56 -13.57
C ILE A 7 5.91 8.60 -13.24
N VAL A 8 4.88 8.21 -12.49
CA VAL A 8 3.80 9.12 -12.09
C VAL A 8 4.31 10.24 -11.18
N ALA A 9 5.24 9.94 -10.26
CA ALA A 9 5.87 10.95 -9.42
C ALA A 9 6.64 11.97 -10.26
N GLU A 10 7.50 11.49 -11.17
CA GLU A 10 8.36 12.34 -12.00
C GLU A 10 7.55 13.18 -13.01
N ALA A 11 6.55 12.58 -13.66
CA ALA A 11 5.64 13.30 -14.55
C ALA A 11 4.84 14.39 -13.81
N GLY A 12 4.44 14.13 -12.56
CA GLY A 12 3.67 15.06 -11.74
C GLY A 12 4.43 16.36 -11.43
N LYS A 13 5.75 16.29 -11.24
CA LYS A 13 6.58 17.48 -10.95
C LYS A 13 7.00 18.22 -12.22
N GLN A 14 7.10 17.54 -13.37
CA GLN A 14 7.40 18.20 -14.64
C GLN A 14 6.20 18.96 -15.22
N ALA A 15 4.97 18.46 -15.04
CA ALA A 15 3.77 19.05 -15.61
C ALA A 15 3.21 20.26 -14.82
N THR A 16 3.58 20.40 -13.54
CA THR A 16 3.01 21.42 -12.65
C THR A 16 4.04 21.90 -11.63
N SER A 17 4.08 23.20 -11.35
CA SER A 17 4.72 23.75 -10.14
C SER A 17 4.23 22.99 -8.90
N SER A 18 5.07 22.89 -7.86
CA SER A 18 5.01 22.03 -6.64
C SER A 18 3.65 21.64 -6.03
N SER A 19 2.56 22.32 -6.36
CA SER A 19 1.18 22.09 -5.94
C SER A 19 0.47 20.95 -6.69
N GLY A 20 0.87 20.64 -7.94
CA GLY A 20 0.17 19.69 -8.82
C GLY A 20 0.70 18.25 -8.81
N SER A 21 1.94 17.99 -8.35
CA SER A 21 2.52 16.64 -8.34
C SER A 21 1.70 15.62 -7.53
N GLY A 22 1.12 16.05 -6.41
CA GLY A 22 0.24 15.21 -5.61
C GLY A 22 -1.11 14.89 -6.27
N GLN A 23 -1.59 15.71 -7.22
CA GLN A 23 -2.85 15.45 -7.92
C GLN A 23 -2.69 14.30 -8.91
N LEU A 24 -1.57 14.24 -9.65
CA LEU A 24 -1.36 13.17 -10.63
C LEU A 24 -1.23 11.80 -9.94
N GLN A 25 -0.49 11.73 -8.82
CA GLN A 25 -0.41 10.51 -8.01
C GLN A 25 -1.78 10.07 -7.53
N SER A 26 -2.56 10.96 -6.91
CA SER A 26 -3.91 10.60 -6.45
C SER A 26 -4.85 10.15 -7.57
N PHE A 27 -4.75 10.76 -8.77
CA PHE A 27 -5.56 10.38 -9.92
C PHE A 27 -5.18 9.00 -10.47
N ALA A 28 -3.88 8.69 -10.53
CA ALA A 28 -3.39 7.37 -10.90
C ALA A 28 -3.91 6.29 -9.93
N TRP A 29 -3.90 6.57 -8.63
CA TRP A 29 -4.46 5.68 -7.61
C TRP A 29 -5.98 5.53 -7.73
N MET A 30 -6.72 6.60 -8.02
CA MET A 30 -8.16 6.52 -8.30
C MET A 30 -8.45 5.61 -9.51
N PHE A 31 -7.72 5.78 -10.61
CA PHE A 31 -7.88 4.93 -11.79
C PHE A 31 -7.52 3.46 -11.49
N GLY A 32 -6.40 3.24 -10.79
CA GLY A 32 -5.98 1.91 -10.34
C GLY A 32 -7.01 1.25 -9.43
N SER A 33 -7.66 2.01 -8.55
CA SER A 33 -8.72 1.54 -7.65
C SER A 33 -9.98 1.14 -8.42
N SER A 34 -10.40 1.94 -9.40
CA SER A 34 -11.55 1.61 -10.26
C SER A 34 -11.28 0.37 -11.11
N ALA A 35 -10.10 0.27 -11.73
CA ALA A 35 -9.67 -0.90 -12.47
C ALA A 35 -9.54 -2.14 -11.57
N GLY A 36 -9.02 -1.97 -10.35
CA GLY A 36 -8.91 -3.01 -9.34
C GLY A 36 -10.26 -3.53 -8.86
N ALA A 37 -11.24 -2.64 -8.64
CA ALA A 37 -12.61 -3.02 -8.30
C ALA A 37 -13.25 -3.86 -9.41
N LEU A 38 -13.13 -3.42 -10.67
CA LEU A 38 -13.62 -4.15 -11.83
C LEU A 38 -12.91 -5.51 -11.99
N GLY A 39 -11.59 -5.52 -11.82
CA GLY A 39 -10.76 -6.72 -11.92
C GLY A 39 -11.09 -7.74 -10.83
N ASN A 40 -11.28 -7.33 -9.58
CA ASN A 40 -11.68 -8.21 -8.49
C ASN A 40 -13.10 -8.75 -8.68
N LEU A 41 -14.03 -7.94 -9.21
CA LEU A 41 -15.39 -8.37 -9.50
C LEU A 41 -15.41 -9.45 -10.60
N LEU A 42 -14.75 -9.16 -11.74
CA LEU A 42 -14.63 -10.10 -12.84
C LEU A 42 -13.84 -11.36 -12.43
N GLY A 43 -12.79 -11.20 -11.65
CA GLY A 43 -11.97 -12.30 -11.12
C GLY A 43 -12.76 -13.22 -10.18
N GLY A 44 -13.58 -12.66 -9.29
CA GLY A 44 -14.44 -13.43 -8.39
C GLY A 44 -15.53 -14.21 -9.13
N ILE A 45 -16.15 -13.58 -10.14
CA ILE A 45 -17.12 -14.27 -11.01
C ILE A 45 -16.42 -15.38 -11.80
N ALA A 46 -15.30 -15.07 -12.46
CA ALA A 46 -14.56 -16.03 -13.27
C ALA A 46 -14.08 -17.24 -12.46
N LEU A 47 -13.70 -17.06 -11.20
CA LEU A 47 -13.29 -18.15 -10.29
C LEU A 47 -14.42 -19.16 -10.03
N SER A 48 -15.68 -18.75 -10.15
CA SER A 48 -16.84 -19.62 -9.93
C SER A 48 -17.20 -20.45 -11.16
N TYR A 49 -16.78 -20.02 -12.36
CA TYR A 49 -17.15 -20.67 -13.63
C TYR A 49 -15.98 -21.36 -14.35
N PHE A 50 -14.73 -20.91 -14.12
CA PHE A 50 -13.57 -21.39 -14.86
C PHE A 50 -12.59 -22.15 -13.97
N SER A 51 -11.97 -23.19 -14.53
CA SER A 51 -10.84 -23.89 -13.89
C SER A 51 -9.64 -22.95 -13.71
N PRO A 52 -8.83 -23.13 -12.65
CA PRO A 52 -7.62 -22.32 -12.43
C PRO A 52 -6.69 -22.23 -13.64
N ARG A 53 -6.56 -23.31 -14.44
CA ARG A 53 -5.72 -23.31 -15.67
C ARG A 53 -6.17 -22.26 -16.69
N ILE A 54 -7.49 -22.14 -16.90
CA ILE A 54 -8.06 -21.17 -17.84
C ILE A 54 -7.87 -19.74 -17.28
N MET A 55 -8.03 -19.56 -15.96
CA MET A 55 -7.76 -18.27 -15.32
C MET A 55 -6.31 -17.83 -15.49
N PHE A 56 -5.34 -18.74 -15.30
CA PHE A 56 -3.92 -18.44 -15.56
C PHE A 56 -3.67 -18.05 -17.02
N LEU A 57 -4.37 -18.66 -17.97
CA LEU A 57 -4.27 -18.30 -19.39
C LEU A 57 -4.81 -16.89 -19.66
N PHE A 58 -5.96 -16.52 -19.07
CA PHE A 58 -6.47 -15.14 -19.15
C PHE A 58 -5.47 -14.13 -18.57
N PHE A 59 -4.90 -14.40 -17.40
CA PHE A 59 -3.86 -13.54 -16.82
C PHE A 59 -2.62 -13.45 -17.70
N ALA A 60 -2.18 -14.56 -18.32
CA ALA A 60 -1.06 -14.55 -19.24
C ALA A 60 -1.32 -13.68 -20.49
N ILE A 61 -2.54 -13.72 -21.05
CA ILE A 61 -2.93 -12.85 -22.17
C ILE A 61 -2.88 -11.38 -21.74
N LEU A 62 -3.45 -11.04 -20.58
CA LEU A 62 -3.44 -9.67 -20.06
C LEU A 62 -2.01 -9.15 -19.81
N LEU A 63 -1.12 -9.99 -19.25
CA LEU A 63 0.28 -9.65 -19.05
C LEU A 63 1.03 -9.46 -20.38
N THR A 64 0.72 -10.27 -21.39
CA THR A 64 1.32 -10.16 -22.73
C THR A 64 0.88 -8.86 -23.40
N LEU A 65 -0.40 -8.50 -23.29
CA LEU A 65 -0.92 -7.24 -23.78
C LEU A 65 -0.25 -6.05 -23.07
N GLN A 66 -0.14 -6.10 -21.75
CA GLN A 66 0.54 -5.07 -20.95
C GLN A 66 2.01 -4.92 -21.36
N PHE A 67 2.70 -6.04 -21.61
CA PHE A 67 4.09 -6.03 -22.09
C PHE A 67 4.19 -5.31 -23.44
N PHE A 68 3.33 -5.66 -24.41
CA PHE A 68 3.34 -5.02 -25.72
C PHE A 68 3.04 -3.52 -25.64
N THR A 69 2.04 -3.11 -24.86
CA THR A 69 1.74 -1.69 -24.62
C THR A 69 2.92 -0.96 -23.95
N THR A 70 3.65 -1.62 -23.06
CA THR A 70 4.81 -1.00 -22.40
C THR A 70 5.96 -0.79 -23.40
N VAL A 71 6.19 -1.75 -24.30
CA VAL A 71 7.23 -1.67 -25.35
C VAL A 71 6.91 -0.58 -26.38
N THR A 72 5.63 -0.30 -26.65
CA THR A 72 5.25 0.73 -27.62
C THR A 72 5.32 2.16 -27.07
N ILE A 73 5.48 2.37 -25.75
CA ILE A 73 5.62 3.70 -25.16
C ILE A 73 7.04 4.20 -25.41
N PRO A 74 7.23 5.24 -26.26
CA PRO A 74 8.55 5.74 -26.55
C PRO A 74 9.09 6.52 -25.35
N GLU A 75 10.36 6.30 -25.00
CA GLU A 75 11.04 6.99 -23.88
C GLU A 75 11.06 8.52 -24.04
N SER A 76 10.96 9.01 -25.28
CA SER A 76 10.86 10.45 -25.59
C SER A 76 9.60 11.11 -25.04
N SER A 77 8.52 10.36 -24.81
CA SER A 77 7.28 10.87 -24.20
C SER A 77 7.46 11.22 -22.72
N LEU A 78 8.47 10.64 -22.05
CA LEU A 78 8.74 10.85 -20.63
C LEU A 78 9.61 12.10 -20.37
N LYS A 79 10.07 12.79 -21.42
CA LYS A 79 10.97 13.97 -21.34
C LYS A 79 12.13 13.77 -20.35
N LEU A 80 12.63 12.54 -20.24
CA LEU A 80 13.74 12.20 -19.36
C LEU A 80 15.02 12.94 -19.81
N PRO A 81 15.93 13.29 -18.89
CA PRO A 81 17.22 13.87 -19.26
C PRO A 81 17.92 12.93 -20.24
N LYS A 82 18.18 13.40 -21.47
CA LYS A 82 18.90 12.60 -22.48
C LYS A 82 20.22 12.12 -21.87
N ALA A 83 20.45 10.81 -21.89
CA ALA A 83 21.74 10.27 -21.51
C ALA A 83 22.81 10.90 -22.41
N ASN A 84 23.75 11.64 -21.82
CA ASN A 84 24.89 12.14 -22.57
C ASN A 84 25.66 10.93 -23.11
N THR A 85 25.65 10.77 -24.43
CA THR A 85 26.15 9.60 -25.17
C THR A 85 27.64 9.32 -24.96
N ASN A 86 28.38 10.24 -24.34
CA ASN A 86 29.81 10.14 -24.05
C ASN A 86 30.14 9.61 -22.64
N LEU A 87 29.15 9.33 -21.79
CA LEU A 87 29.37 8.83 -20.44
C LEU A 87 29.09 7.32 -20.39
N SER A 88 30.06 6.51 -19.98
CA SER A 88 29.85 5.06 -19.81
C SER A 88 28.67 4.82 -18.86
N ALA A 89 27.81 3.85 -19.19
CA ALA A 89 26.58 3.54 -18.41
C ALA A 89 26.86 3.40 -16.91
N LEU A 90 28.03 2.87 -16.56
CA LEU A 90 28.52 2.74 -15.19
C LEU A 90 28.66 4.09 -14.45
N THR A 91 29.16 5.12 -15.14
CA THR A 91 29.35 6.44 -14.54
C THR A 91 28.02 7.17 -14.37
N SER A 92 27.07 6.96 -15.28
CA SER A 92 25.68 7.44 -15.14
C SER A 92 24.97 6.80 -13.94
N ILE A 93 25.09 5.47 -13.78
CA ILE A 93 24.54 4.74 -12.63
C ILE A 93 25.20 5.24 -11.34
N ARG A 94 26.54 5.37 -11.30
CA ARG A 94 27.25 5.88 -10.13
C ARG A 94 26.80 7.29 -9.74
N LYS A 95 26.51 8.14 -10.72
CA LYS A 95 25.98 9.49 -10.50
C LYS A 95 24.57 9.43 -9.90
N GLN A 96 23.66 8.65 -10.47
CA GLN A 96 22.30 8.47 -9.93
C GLN A 96 22.30 7.87 -8.52
N VAL A 97 23.16 6.89 -8.25
CA VAL A 97 23.33 6.32 -6.91
C VAL A 97 23.85 7.36 -5.93
N LYS A 98 24.79 8.22 -6.34
CA LYS A 98 25.31 9.31 -5.49
C LYS A 98 24.24 10.37 -5.22
N GLU A 99 23.44 10.74 -6.21
CA GLU A 99 22.33 11.69 -6.06
C GLU A 99 21.22 11.13 -5.17
N LEU A 100 20.83 9.87 -5.37
CA LEU A 100 19.89 9.16 -4.51
C LEU A 100 20.41 9.05 -3.07
N SER A 101 21.68 8.66 -2.89
CA SER A 101 22.30 8.58 -1.57
C SER A 101 22.32 9.94 -0.88
N CYS A 102 22.64 11.02 -1.60
CA CYS A 102 22.58 12.37 -1.07
C CYS A 102 21.15 12.78 -0.66
N ALA A 103 20.16 12.47 -1.49
CA ALA A 103 18.74 12.74 -1.19
C ALA A 103 18.26 11.94 0.03
N LEU A 104 18.64 10.66 0.15
CA LEU A 104 18.32 9.81 1.29
C LEU A 104 19.06 10.22 2.56
N CYS A 105 20.26 10.81 2.46
CA CYS A 105 20.99 11.35 3.60
C CYS A 105 20.33 12.59 4.22
N MET A 106 19.32 13.18 3.56
CA MET A 106 18.53 14.25 4.18
C MET A 106 17.80 13.69 5.41
N PRO A 107 18.08 14.21 6.63
CA PRO A 107 17.58 13.62 7.87
C PRO A 107 16.05 13.65 7.98
N GLU A 108 15.38 14.57 7.28
CA GLU A 108 13.91 14.62 7.20
C GLU A 108 13.34 13.45 6.39
N MET A 109 13.95 13.13 5.25
CA MET A 109 13.49 12.07 4.35
C MET A 109 13.77 10.69 4.93
N PHE A 110 15.00 10.46 5.40
CA PHE A 110 15.39 9.19 6.00
C PHE A 110 14.49 8.79 7.18
N ARG A 111 14.20 9.76 8.05
CA ARG A 111 13.37 9.54 9.24
C ARG A 111 11.92 9.19 8.89
N SER A 112 11.35 9.84 7.87
CA SER A 112 10.02 9.52 7.35
C SER A 112 9.97 8.15 6.67
N ILE A 113 11.01 7.79 5.91
CA ILE A 113 11.11 6.47 5.26
C ILE A 113 11.23 5.37 6.31
N ILE A 114 12.14 5.50 7.28
CA ILE A 114 12.28 4.52 8.38
C ILE A 114 10.97 4.36 9.12
N TRP A 115 10.30 5.45 9.50
CA TRP A 115 9.04 5.36 10.23
C TRP A 115 7.99 4.60 9.42
N PHE A 116 7.89 4.89 8.12
CA PHE A 116 6.92 4.24 7.25
C PHE A 116 7.24 2.76 7.02
N THR A 117 8.48 2.41 6.72
CA THR A 117 8.92 1.01 6.58
C THR A 117 8.68 0.24 7.90
N LEU A 118 9.06 0.82 9.04
CA LEU A 118 8.85 0.23 10.37
C LEU A 118 7.36 0.00 10.65
N SER A 119 6.49 0.89 10.15
CA SER A 119 5.04 0.76 10.32
C SER A 119 4.41 -0.43 9.60
N TYR A 120 5.15 -1.09 8.69
CA TYR A 120 4.75 -2.38 8.11
C TYR A 120 5.59 -3.52 8.69
N THR A 121 6.91 -3.37 8.83
CA THR A 121 7.81 -4.45 9.25
C THR A 121 7.50 -5.01 10.64
N VAL A 122 7.10 -4.15 11.58
CA VAL A 122 6.85 -4.57 12.98
C VAL A 122 5.55 -5.35 13.14
N ILE A 123 4.60 -5.16 12.22
CA ILE A 123 3.31 -5.83 12.26
C ILE A 123 3.51 -7.26 11.74
N PRO A 124 3.21 -8.32 12.51
CA PRO A 124 3.22 -9.69 11.99
C PRO A 124 1.95 -9.94 11.17
N PHE A 125 1.97 -9.74 9.85
CA PHE A 125 0.74 -9.86 9.05
C PHE A 125 0.23 -11.30 8.95
N LEU A 126 -0.99 -11.53 9.46
CA LEU A 126 -1.65 -12.85 9.47
C LEU A 126 -2.68 -13.02 8.34
N LEU A 127 -2.57 -12.25 7.26
CA LEU A 127 -3.46 -12.29 6.09
C LEU A 127 -3.72 -13.71 5.56
N GLY A 128 -2.67 -14.53 5.44
CA GLY A 128 -2.78 -15.91 4.94
C GLY A 128 -3.51 -16.84 5.92
N THR A 129 -3.21 -16.73 7.22
CA THR A 129 -3.86 -17.51 8.27
C THR A 129 -5.34 -17.13 8.39
N MET A 130 -5.65 -15.85 8.32
CA MET A 130 -7.02 -15.34 8.33
C MET A 130 -7.81 -15.79 7.10
N PHE A 131 -7.18 -15.78 5.91
CA PHE A 131 -7.80 -16.31 4.70
C PHE A 131 -8.13 -17.80 4.84
N PHE A 132 -7.21 -18.61 5.36
CA PHE A 132 -7.45 -20.03 5.59
C PHE A 132 -8.56 -20.27 6.63
N TYR A 133 -8.59 -19.48 7.70
CA TYR A 133 -9.68 -19.51 8.68
C TYR A 133 -11.05 -19.19 8.03
N GLN A 134 -11.10 -18.20 7.15
CA GLN A 134 -12.32 -17.84 6.41
C GLN A 134 -12.77 -18.94 5.44
N THR A 135 -11.85 -19.62 4.76
CA THR A 135 -12.19 -20.65 3.77
C THR A 135 -12.47 -22.02 4.38
N GLU A 136 -11.67 -22.48 5.33
CA GLU A 136 -11.74 -23.86 5.84
C GLU A 136 -12.63 -23.99 7.08
N VAL A 137 -12.52 -23.04 8.02
CA VAL A 137 -13.30 -23.08 9.28
C VAL A 137 -14.68 -22.47 9.08
N LEU A 138 -14.75 -21.27 8.52
CA LEU A 138 -16.02 -20.58 8.30
C LEU A 138 -16.73 -21.03 7.02
N ARG A 139 -16.04 -21.74 6.11
CA ARG A 139 -16.56 -22.21 4.82
C ARG A 139 -17.23 -21.10 4.02
N LEU A 140 -16.64 -19.90 4.05
CA LEU A 140 -17.12 -18.79 3.24
C LEU A 140 -16.81 -19.07 1.77
N ASP A 141 -17.81 -18.86 0.92
CA ASP A 141 -17.62 -18.98 -0.52
C ASP A 141 -16.55 -18.00 -1.02
N SER A 142 -15.78 -18.43 -2.01
CA SER A 142 -14.77 -17.59 -2.67
C SER A 142 -15.35 -16.29 -3.24
N SER A 143 -16.66 -16.26 -3.53
CA SER A 143 -17.39 -15.07 -3.96
C SER A 143 -17.46 -13.99 -2.87
N VAL A 144 -17.63 -14.38 -1.60
CA VAL A 144 -17.66 -13.46 -0.44
C VAL A 144 -16.29 -12.81 -0.26
N ILE A 145 -15.23 -13.60 -0.38
CA ILE A 145 -13.86 -13.10 -0.29
C ILE A 145 -13.56 -12.18 -1.48
N GLY A 146 -13.97 -12.55 -2.69
CA GLY A 146 -13.86 -11.68 -3.87
C GLY A 146 -14.60 -10.35 -3.71
N LEU A 147 -15.83 -10.38 -3.18
CA LEU A 147 -16.62 -9.18 -2.92
C LEU A 147 -15.98 -8.28 -1.85
N SER A 148 -15.34 -8.87 -0.84
CA SER A 148 -14.53 -8.14 0.14
C SER A 148 -13.41 -7.33 -0.53
N LYS A 149 -12.69 -7.94 -1.49
CA LYS A 149 -11.65 -7.23 -2.26
C LYS A 149 -12.22 -6.10 -3.11
N VAL A 150 -13.40 -6.30 -3.72
CA VAL A 150 -14.11 -5.23 -4.45
C VAL A 150 -14.45 -4.08 -3.50
N PHE A 151 -15.02 -4.39 -2.34
CA PHE A 151 -15.35 -3.40 -1.32
C PHE A 151 -14.11 -2.60 -0.89
N GLY A 152 -12.98 -3.27 -0.65
CA GLY A 152 -11.72 -2.60 -0.33
C GLY A 152 -11.24 -1.64 -1.42
N GLN A 153 -11.40 -2.00 -2.69
CA GLN A 153 -11.08 -1.12 -3.82
C GLN A 153 -12.06 0.06 -3.96
N VAL A 154 -13.35 -0.14 -3.66
CA VAL A 154 -14.32 0.98 -3.62
C VAL A 154 -14.00 1.93 -2.47
N ALA A 155 -13.64 1.40 -1.29
CA ALA A 155 -13.21 2.20 -0.14
C ALA A 155 -11.94 3.01 -0.46
N LEU A 156 -10.94 2.38 -1.08
CA LEU A 156 -9.71 3.04 -1.54
C LEU A 156 -10.02 4.19 -2.51
N LEU A 157 -10.96 4.00 -3.45
CA LEU A 157 -11.39 5.04 -4.37
C LEU A 157 -12.03 6.23 -3.63
N ALA A 158 -12.97 5.94 -2.73
CA ALA A 158 -13.66 6.96 -1.92
C ALA A 158 -12.70 7.75 -1.04
N TRP A 159 -11.73 7.08 -0.39
CA TRP A 159 -10.70 7.75 0.39
C TRP A 159 -9.73 8.56 -0.47
N SER A 160 -9.36 8.07 -1.66
CA SER A 160 -8.51 8.81 -2.60
C SER A 160 -9.18 10.11 -3.08
N MET A 161 -10.48 10.07 -3.36
CA MET A 161 -11.28 11.28 -3.66
C MET A 161 -11.35 12.22 -2.45
N SER A 162 -11.62 11.68 -1.27
CA SER A 162 -11.67 12.44 -0.02
C SER A 162 -10.31 13.09 0.30
N TYR A 163 -9.21 12.42 -0.04
CA TYR A 163 -7.85 12.92 0.15
C TYR A 163 -7.61 14.19 -0.66
N ASN A 164 -8.01 14.19 -1.93
CA ASN A 164 -7.88 15.36 -2.80
C ASN A 164 -8.70 16.55 -2.33
N LYS A 165 -9.88 16.31 -1.74
CA LYS A 165 -10.79 17.38 -1.31
C LYS A 165 -10.47 17.92 0.09
N TYR A 166 -10.15 17.05 1.05
CA TYR A 166 -10.06 17.42 2.46
C TYR A 166 -8.66 17.20 3.06
N PHE A 167 -8.09 16.00 2.92
CA PHE A 167 -6.85 15.64 3.64
C PHE A 167 -5.58 16.29 3.07
N LYS A 168 -5.59 16.77 1.82
CA LYS A 168 -4.43 17.47 1.21
C LYS A 168 -4.06 18.75 1.97
N THR A 169 -5.01 19.36 2.68
CA THR A 169 -4.80 20.57 3.50
C THR A 169 -4.24 20.27 4.89
N MET A 170 -4.30 19.00 5.33
CA MET A 170 -3.81 18.59 6.64
C MET A 170 -2.34 18.18 6.58
N SER A 171 -1.63 18.38 7.69
CA SER A 171 -0.29 17.88 7.94
C SER A 171 -0.22 16.36 7.71
N ALA A 172 0.65 15.89 6.81
CA ALA A 172 0.83 14.48 6.46
C ALA A 172 1.07 13.59 7.69
N ARG A 173 1.77 14.10 8.73
CA ARG A 173 1.98 13.40 9.99
C ARG A 173 0.67 13.04 10.67
N LYS A 174 -0.27 14.00 10.78
CA LYS A 174 -1.57 13.75 11.42
C LYS A 174 -2.37 12.73 10.64
N VAL A 175 -2.41 12.87 9.31
CA VAL A 175 -3.13 11.93 8.43
C VAL A 175 -2.57 10.51 8.58
N LEU A 176 -1.25 10.34 8.49
CA LEU A 176 -0.60 9.04 8.63
C LEU A 176 -0.78 8.42 10.02
N SER A 177 -0.78 9.24 11.07
CA SER A 177 -1.00 8.76 12.45
C SER A 177 -2.45 8.33 12.67
N VAL A 178 -3.42 9.09 12.16
CA VAL A 178 -4.84 8.73 12.20
C VAL A 178 -5.10 7.45 11.42
N LEU A 179 -4.49 7.30 10.24
CA LEU A 179 -4.61 6.08 9.44
C LEU A 179 -3.99 4.86 10.13
N GLN A 180 -2.83 5.01 10.77
CA GLN A 180 -2.21 3.94 11.53
C GLN A 180 -3.07 3.53 12.74
N PHE A 181 -3.70 4.51 13.42
CA PHE A 181 -4.64 4.24 14.50
C PHE A 181 -5.89 3.51 13.99
N ALA A 182 -6.49 3.98 12.90
CA ALA A 182 -7.63 3.34 12.26
C ALA A 182 -7.30 1.89 11.84
N LEU A 183 -6.09 1.65 11.32
CA LEU A 183 -5.65 0.30 10.96
C LEU A 183 -5.68 -0.64 12.17
N ALA A 184 -5.16 -0.21 13.32
CA ALA A 184 -5.18 -1.05 14.52
C ALA A 184 -6.59 -1.27 15.09
N LEU A 185 -7.50 -0.31 14.95
CA LEU A 185 -8.90 -0.52 15.31
C LEU A 185 -9.54 -1.61 14.46
N VAL A 186 -9.23 -1.65 13.16
CA VAL A 186 -9.72 -2.70 12.26
C VAL A 186 -9.08 -4.05 12.62
N MET A 187 -7.79 -4.09 12.94
CA MET A 187 -7.13 -5.33 13.37
C MET A 187 -7.64 -5.82 14.73
N LEU A 188 -8.00 -4.92 15.64
CA LEU A 188 -8.67 -5.29 16.89
C LEU A 188 -10.07 -5.85 16.63
N SER A 189 -10.79 -5.30 15.65
CA SER A 189 -12.06 -5.86 15.19
C SER A 189 -11.89 -7.31 14.73
N ASP A 190 -10.78 -7.66 14.05
CA ASP A 190 -10.51 -9.03 13.63
C ASP A 190 -10.34 -10.00 14.82
N VAL A 191 -9.75 -9.53 15.93
CA VAL A 191 -9.71 -10.30 17.19
C VAL A 191 -11.12 -10.62 17.69
N LEU A 192 -11.99 -9.61 17.75
CA LEU A 192 -13.36 -9.75 18.22
C LEU A 192 -14.19 -10.66 17.30
N PHE A 193 -13.88 -10.66 16.01
CA PHE A 193 -14.47 -11.54 15.01
C PHE A 193 -14.11 -13.01 15.24
N VAL A 194 -12.83 -13.34 15.38
CA VAL A 194 -12.41 -14.73 15.62
C VAL A 194 -12.91 -15.22 16.99
N GLN A 195 -13.05 -14.34 17.99
CA GLN A 195 -13.69 -14.66 19.27
C GLN A 195 -15.21 -14.89 19.18
N GLY A 196 -15.83 -14.65 18.02
CA GLY A 196 -17.26 -14.86 17.78
C GLY A 196 -18.16 -13.81 18.43
N ILE A 197 -17.63 -12.66 18.84
CA ILE A 197 -18.43 -11.59 19.47
C ILE A 197 -19.44 -11.01 18.48
N TYR A 198 -19.03 -10.78 17.23
CA TYR A 198 -19.95 -10.33 16.16
C TYR A 198 -21.09 -11.32 15.91
N ARG A 199 -20.82 -12.63 16.01
CA ARG A 199 -21.85 -13.66 15.89
C ARG A 199 -22.84 -13.64 17.05
N LYS A 200 -22.39 -13.34 18.27
CA LYS A 200 -23.26 -13.13 19.44
C LYS A 200 -24.16 -11.89 19.29
N ILE A 201 -23.68 -10.86 18.59
CA ILE A 201 -24.45 -9.65 18.26
C ILE A 201 -25.44 -9.90 17.11
N GLY A 202 -25.33 -11.04 16.40
CA GLY A 202 -26.21 -11.42 15.30
C GLY A 202 -25.72 -10.98 13.92
N ILE A 203 -24.44 -10.56 13.80
CA ILE A 203 -23.85 -10.19 12.50
C ILE A 203 -23.33 -11.46 11.81
N PRO A 204 -23.77 -11.77 10.57
CA PRO A 204 -23.24 -12.88 9.79
C PRO A 204 -21.77 -12.71 9.46
N ASP A 205 -21.02 -13.81 9.46
CA ASP A 205 -19.57 -13.79 9.21
C ASP A 205 -19.21 -13.33 7.79
N SER A 206 -20.12 -13.54 6.83
CA SER A 206 -19.99 -13.08 5.45
C SER A 206 -20.01 -11.55 5.37
N ILE A 207 -20.94 -10.90 6.08
CA ILE A 207 -21.06 -9.43 6.09
C ILE A 207 -19.84 -8.82 6.77
N TYR A 208 -19.40 -9.39 7.89
CA TYR A 208 -18.17 -8.96 8.56
C TYR A 208 -16.98 -9.04 7.58
N THR A 209 -16.79 -10.20 6.95
CA THR A 209 -15.67 -10.43 6.03
C THR A 209 -15.70 -9.47 4.83
N ILE A 210 -16.88 -9.21 4.24
CA ILE A 210 -17.00 -8.27 3.11
C ILE A 210 -16.59 -6.85 3.53
N VAL A 211 -17.05 -6.40 4.69
CA VAL A 211 -16.84 -5.01 5.13
C VAL A 211 -15.45 -4.83 5.73
N PHE A 212 -15.12 -5.54 6.81
CA PHE A 212 -13.91 -5.28 7.60
C PHE A 212 -12.64 -5.79 6.93
N SER A 213 -12.65 -6.98 6.32
CA SER A 213 -11.47 -7.47 5.60
C SER A 213 -11.16 -6.60 4.39
N GLY A 214 -12.19 -6.13 3.67
CA GLY A 214 -12.03 -5.20 2.55
C GLY A 214 -11.54 -3.83 3.03
N LEU A 215 -12.11 -3.31 4.12
CA LEU A 215 -11.71 -2.05 4.75
C LEU A 215 -10.24 -2.09 5.20
N PHE A 216 -9.80 -3.18 5.81
CA PHE A 216 -8.41 -3.39 6.24
C PHE A 216 -7.43 -3.26 5.08
N GLU A 217 -7.68 -3.99 3.98
CA GLU A 217 -6.84 -3.93 2.79
C GLU A 217 -6.87 -2.55 2.12
N GLY A 218 -8.06 -1.96 2.01
CA GLY A 218 -8.23 -0.61 1.48
C GLY A 218 -7.45 0.43 2.29
N LEU A 219 -7.46 0.34 3.63
CA LEU A 219 -6.70 1.23 4.51
C LEU A 219 -5.19 1.07 4.33
N MET A 220 -4.70 -0.17 4.21
CA MET A 220 -3.28 -0.44 3.97
C MET A 220 -2.78 0.17 2.67
N PHE A 221 -3.56 0.05 1.59
CA PHE A 221 -3.24 0.69 0.31
C PHE A 221 -3.38 2.20 0.39
N PHE A 222 -4.47 2.70 0.99
CA PHE A 222 -4.72 4.14 1.09
C PHE A 222 -3.61 4.84 1.86
N LYS A 223 -3.05 4.24 2.92
CA LYS A 223 -1.92 4.78 3.71
C LYS A 223 -0.66 5.06 2.86
N VAL A 224 -0.44 4.33 1.77
CA VAL A 224 0.69 4.54 0.85
C VAL A 224 0.55 5.83 0.07
N LEU A 225 -0.66 6.23 -0.30
CA LEU A 225 -0.93 7.45 -1.07
C LEU A 225 -0.45 8.76 -0.37
N PRO A 226 -0.92 9.12 0.83
CA PRO A 226 -0.50 10.35 1.50
C PRO A 226 0.99 10.34 1.81
N PHE A 227 1.58 9.17 2.07
CA PHE A 227 3.03 9.04 2.25
C PHE A 227 3.80 9.31 0.95
N SER A 228 3.35 8.75 -0.17
CA SER A 228 3.95 8.94 -1.49
C SER A 228 3.94 10.41 -1.90
N VAL A 229 2.80 11.09 -1.67
CA VAL A 229 2.65 12.52 -1.91
C VAL A 229 3.55 13.34 -0.97
N HIS A 230 3.71 12.93 0.28
CA HIS A 230 4.59 13.59 1.23
C HIS A 230 6.07 13.47 0.83
N ILE A 231 6.53 12.28 0.44
CA ILE A 231 7.89 12.05 -0.03
C ILE A 231 8.16 12.84 -1.32
N ALA A 232 7.24 12.83 -2.28
CA ALA A 232 7.37 13.61 -3.51
C ALA A 232 7.57 15.12 -3.23
N LYS A 233 6.89 15.69 -2.23
CA LYS A 233 7.07 17.09 -1.80
C LYS A 233 8.44 17.35 -1.15
N LEU A 234 9.03 16.37 -0.47
CA LEU A 234 10.34 16.50 0.18
C LEU A 234 11.51 16.29 -0.80
N CYS A 235 11.27 15.63 -1.92
CA CYS A 235 12.30 15.30 -2.88
C CYS A 235 12.89 16.55 -3.57
N PRO A 236 14.23 16.63 -3.69
CA PRO A 236 14.86 17.62 -4.55
C PRO A 236 14.42 17.40 -6.02
N ALA A 237 14.48 18.46 -6.83
CA ALA A 237 14.15 18.35 -8.24
C ALA A 237 15.12 17.38 -8.94
N GLY A 238 14.59 16.46 -9.75
CA GLY A 238 15.39 15.49 -10.52
C GLY A 238 15.68 14.14 -9.86
N CYS A 239 15.31 13.92 -8.59
CA CYS A 239 15.54 12.63 -7.91
C CYS A 239 14.25 11.88 -7.51
N GLU A 240 13.07 12.37 -7.88
CA GLU A 240 11.79 11.85 -7.40
C GLU A 240 11.51 10.41 -7.82
N GLY A 241 11.73 10.09 -9.10
CA GLY A 241 11.53 8.74 -9.61
C GLY A 241 12.37 7.72 -8.86
N SER A 242 13.66 8.03 -8.65
CA SER A 242 14.59 7.15 -7.92
C SER A 242 14.25 7.02 -6.43
N VAL A 243 13.89 8.12 -5.75
CA VAL A 243 13.50 8.08 -4.33
C VAL A 243 12.18 7.32 -4.16
N MET A 244 11.20 7.57 -5.03
CA MET A 244 9.91 6.88 -4.98
C MET A 244 10.08 5.39 -5.26
N ALA A 245 10.93 5.04 -6.23
CA ALA A 245 11.26 3.65 -6.51
C ALA A 245 11.89 2.96 -5.28
N PHE A 246 12.87 3.61 -4.65
CA PHE A 246 13.49 3.11 -3.42
C PHE A 246 12.47 2.90 -2.30
N VAL A 247 11.60 3.88 -2.07
CA VAL A 247 10.54 3.80 -1.04
C VAL A 247 9.59 2.63 -1.29
N MET A 248 9.11 2.47 -2.53
CA MET A 248 8.18 1.39 -2.87
C MET A 248 8.85 0.02 -2.79
N SER A 249 10.14 -0.09 -3.16
CA SER A 249 10.92 -1.31 -2.96
C SER A 249 11.14 -1.64 -1.48
N ALA A 250 11.46 -0.64 -0.65
CA ALA A 250 11.60 -0.82 0.79
C ALA A 250 10.28 -1.25 1.45
N LEU A 251 9.15 -0.70 0.99
CA LEU A 251 7.82 -1.11 1.42
C LEU A 251 7.51 -2.56 1.03
N ALA A 252 7.81 -2.96 -0.20
CA ALA A 252 7.61 -4.34 -0.64
C ALA A 252 8.47 -5.33 0.16
N LEU A 253 9.71 -4.95 0.50
CA LEU A 253 10.54 -5.76 1.39
C LEU A 253 9.96 -5.85 2.80
N ALA A 254 9.45 -4.72 3.34
CA ALA A 254 8.83 -4.68 4.65
C ALA A 254 7.60 -5.58 4.76
N THR A 255 6.74 -5.61 3.73
CA THR A 255 5.55 -6.49 3.72
C THR A 255 5.93 -7.97 3.62
N ILE A 256 7.00 -8.31 2.89
CA ILE A 256 7.52 -9.69 2.85
C ILE A 256 8.02 -10.11 4.23
N ILE A 257 8.88 -9.30 4.87
CA ILE A 257 9.42 -9.58 6.21
C ILE A 257 8.28 -9.74 7.22
N SER A 258 7.33 -8.81 7.19
CA SER A 258 6.13 -8.83 8.03
C SER A 258 5.29 -10.10 7.84
N GLY A 259 5.08 -10.55 6.59
CA GLY A 259 4.36 -11.79 6.30
C GLY A 259 5.08 -13.03 6.84
N TYR A 260 6.40 -13.12 6.67
CA TYR A 260 7.18 -14.20 7.29
C TYR A 260 7.13 -14.16 8.81
N PHE A 261 7.14 -12.96 9.40
CA PHE A 261 7.02 -12.78 10.84
C PHE A 261 5.63 -13.23 11.34
N GLY A 262 4.57 -12.97 10.58
CA GLY A 262 3.22 -13.49 10.85
C GLY A 262 3.16 -15.02 10.81
N VAL A 263 3.73 -15.66 9.79
CA VAL A 263 3.80 -17.12 9.69
C VAL A 263 4.62 -17.72 10.85
N ALA A 264 5.75 -17.11 11.19
CA ALA A 264 6.58 -17.55 12.31
C ALA A 264 5.84 -17.44 13.65
N LEU A 265 5.10 -16.34 13.87
CA LEU A 265 4.27 -16.16 15.05
C LEU A 265 3.15 -17.22 15.13
N ALA A 266 2.44 -17.46 14.03
CA ALA A 266 1.40 -18.48 13.96
C ALA A 266 1.95 -19.88 14.28
N ALA A 267 3.11 -20.24 13.71
CA ALA A 267 3.77 -21.51 13.98
C ALA A 267 4.24 -21.63 15.44
N PHE A 268 4.79 -20.55 16.02
CA PHE A 268 5.23 -20.55 17.43
C PHE A 268 4.07 -20.75 18.41
N MET A 269 2.91 -20.15 18.12
CA MET A 269 1.70 -20.27 18.92
C MET A 269 0.92 -21.57 18.66
N GLY A 270 1.41 -22.42 17.76
CA GLY A 270 0.79 -23.71 17.44
C GLY A 270 -0.46 -23.63 16.56
N VAL A 271 -0.67 -22.53 15.83
CA VAL A 271 -1.77 -22.44 14.86
C VAL A 271 -1.47 -23.36 13.69
N SER A 272 -2.34 -24.34 13.46
CA SER A 272 -2.22 -25.34 12.40
C SER A 272 -3.46 -25.32 11.50
N GLY A 273 -3.46 -26.09 10.42
CA GLY A 273 -4.62 -26.20 9.53
C GLY A 273 -5.87 -26.77 10.23
N ASP A 274 -5.69 -27.47 11.35
CA ASP A 274 -6.77 -28.13 12.09
C ASP A 274 -7.10 -27.43 13.43
N ASP A 275 -6.18 -26.61 13.96
CA ASP A 275 -6.36 -25.92 15.24
C ASP A 275 -6.07 -24.41 15.15
N PHE A 276 -7.12 -23.62 15.35
CA PHE A 276 -7.11 -22.15 15.35
C PHE A 276 -7.32 -21.54 16.74
N SER A 277 -7.22 -22.34 17.82
CA SER A 277 -7.51 -21.87 19.18
C SER A 277 -6.63 -20.70 19.61
N ALA A 278 -5.39 -20.63 19.14
CA ALA A 278 -4.46 -19.55 19.43
C ALA A 278 -4.56 -18.34 18.48
N LEU A 279 -5.40 -18.40 17.43
CA LEU A 279 -5.53 -17.33 16.43
C LEU A 279 -5.92 -15.97 17.04
N PRO A 280 -6.88 -15.86 17.98
CA PRO A 280 -7.19 -14.59 18.63
C PRO A 280 -5.99 -13.97 19.36
N ALA A 281 -5.13 -14.79 19.96
CA ALA A 281 -3.92 -14.31 20.65
C ALA A 281 -2.90 -13.77 19.65
N CYS A 282 -2.71 -14.45 18.51
CA CYS A 282 -1.85 -13.98 17.42
C CYS A 282 -2.35 -12.64 16.85
N LEU A 283 -3.65 -12.51 16.59
CA LEU A 283 -4.27 -11.26 16.11
C LEU A 283 -4.17 -10.13 17.16
N LEU A 284 -4.21 -10.46 18.45
CA LEU A 284 -4.03 -9.46 19.51
C LEU A 284 -2.59 -8.94 19.54
N ILE A 285 -1.59 -9.83 19.38
CA ILE A 285 -0.19 -9.44 19.22
C ILE A 285 -0.01 -8.58 17.97
N GLU A 286 -0.65 -8.94 16.87
CA GLU A 286 -0.64 -8.17 15.63
C GLU A 286 -1.19 -6.75 15.84
N ALA A 287 -2.38 -6.62 16.45
CA ALA A 287 -2.99 -5.34 16.77
C ALA A 287 -2.12 -4.49 17.72
N ALA A 288 -1.49 -5.11 18.72
CA ALA A 288 -0.57 -4.44 19.64
C ALA A 288 0.69 -3.92 18.92
N CYS A 289 1.26 -4.72 18.01
CA CYS A 289 2.40 -4.32 17.19
C CYS A 289 2.05 -3.13 16.27
N THR A 290 0.82 -3.06 15.75
CA THR A 290 0.33 -1.95 14.92
C THR A 290 0.29 -0.63 15.67
N MET A 291 0.23 -0.65 17.01
CA MET A 291 0.31 0.55 17.86
C MET A 291 1.74 1.07 18.08
N LEU A 292 2.76 0.22 17.99
CA LEU A 292 4.15 0.62 18.23
C LEU A 292 4.62 1.78 17.32
N PRO A 293 4.32 1.81 16.01
CA PRO A 293 4.66 2.93 15.14
C PRO A 293 4.01 4.26 15.54
N LEU A 294 2.87 4.26 16.25
CA LEU A 294 2.23 5.50 16.71
C LEU A 294 3.08 6.23 17.76
N CYS A 295 3.70 5.49 18.69
CA CYS A 295 4.64 6.05 19.68
C CYS A 295 5.82 6.75 18.98
N CYS A 296 6.21 6.22 17.82
CA CYS A 296 7.26 6.75 16.97
C CYS A 296 6.78 7.84 15.98
N SER A 297 5.51 8.27 16.01
CA SER A 297 4.96 9.26 15.05
C SER A 297 5.67 10.62 15.04
N SER A 298 6.39 10.95 16.12
CA SER A 298 7.28 12.12 16.21
C SER A 298 8.44 12.08 15.19
N LEU A 299 8.71 10.91 14.58
CA LEU A 299 9.71 10.72 13.54
C LEU A 299 9.37 11.38 12.21
N ILE A 300 8.08 11.55 11.87
CA ILE A 300 7.67 12.14 10.59
C ILE A 300 7.89 13.66 10.63
N LYS A 301 9.09 14.17 10.33
CA LYS A 301 9.35 15.61 10.34
C LYS A 301 8.67 16.27 9.13
N GLU A 302 7.83 17.27 9.42
CA GLU A 302 7.30 18.15 8.39
C GLU A 302 8.21 19.35 8.21
N ARG A 303 8.49 19.71 6.95
CA ARG A 303 9.14 20.98 6.65
C ARG A 303 8.21 22.10 7.13
N ARG A 304 8.64 22.86 8.13
CA ARG A 304 7.92 24.02 8.63
C ARG A 304 7.84 25.02 7.46
N GLU A 305 6.67 25.18 6.85
CA GLU A 305 6.45 26.29 5.92
C GLU A 305 6.77 27.57 6.70
N LYS A 306 7.81 28.30 6.28
CA LYS A 306 8.07 29.63 6.80
C LYS A 306 6.85 30.45 6.40
N VAL A 307 5.97 30.72 7.35
CA VAL A 307 4.96 31.78 7.24
C VAL A 307 5.74 33.03 6.85
N LYS A 308 5.60 33.48 5.60
CA LYS A 308 5.97 34.84 5.24
C LYS A 308 5.08 35.72 6.13
N LYS A 309 5.69 36.35 7.13
CA LYS A 309 5.07 37.54 7.73
C LYS A 309 5.00 38.55 6.59
N GLU A 310 3.79 38.85 6.15
CA GLU A 310 3.54 40.11 5.45
C GLU A 310 3.81 41.21 6.50
N GLU A 311 4.86 41.98 6.26
CA GLU A 311 5.09 43.28 6.89
C GLU A 311 4.24 44.35 6.18
#